data_AF-A0A1Q9P6X8-F1
#
_entry.id   AF-A0A1Q9P6X8-F1
#
_cell.length_a   1.000
_cell.length_b   1.000
_cell.length_c   1.000
_cell.angle_alpha   90.00
_cell.angle_beta   90.00
_cell.angle_gamma   90.00
#
_symmetry.space_group_name_H-M   'P 1'
#
loop_
_entity.id
_entity.type
_entity.pdbx_description
1 polymer ?
#
loop_
_entity_poly.entity_id
_entity_poly.type
_entity_poly.pdbx_seq_one_letter_code
_entity_poly.pdbx_strand_id
1 'polypeptide(L)'
;MVSSQRLLVLIIFLSDVFDFLQSAADGKILTRPLTLQFILNPEETRMNGDEDTFFEDDESDDEEEEDDDFPDVEVVEEDDDDYEPIDALYETGEGRIAKFAEDPWPPTTFVLVIIGLAMVLLTPPGIWALWNYFLISEYLMLVVCGAAIAYSLITWSRAGTHRLRWAGVTSLVLILALVVLTTLDTFSWVVNLQSIIPGVQTPIITLALVLAIFSIYSLWIIQRNFAQPKR
;
A
#
# COMPACT_ATOMS: atom_id res chain seq x y z
N MET A 1 -5.32 32.67 3.76
CA MET A 1 -5.86 32.00 4.97
C MET A 1 -6.18 30.50 4.81
N VAL A 2 -6.13 29.91 3.60
CA VAL A 2 -6.41 28.47 3.35
C VAL A 2 -5.24 27.53 3.74
N SER A 3 -4.05 28.07 4.02
CA SER A 3 -2.83 27.27 4.27
C SER A 3 -2.83 26.52 5.60
N SER A 4 -3.50 27.02 6.63
CA SER A 4 -3.42 26.43 7.97
C SER A 4 -4.30 25.19 8.13
N GLN A 5 -5.45 25.12 7.45
CA GLN A 5 -6.33 23.95 7.53
C GLN A 5 -5.74 22.73 6.80
N ARG A 6 -5.05 22.93 5.67
CA ARG A 6 -4.39 21.84 4.93
C ARG A 6 -3.20 21.25 5.69
N LEU A 7 -2.45 22.10 6.40
CA LEU A 7 -1.36 21.67 7.26
C LEU A 7 -1.89 20.81 8.42
N LEU A 8 -3.03 21.19 9.01
CA LEU A 8 -3.64 20.49 10.14
C LEU A 8 -4.19 19.12 9.72
N VAL A 9 -4.83 19.01 8.56
CA VAL A 9 -5.29 17.73 8.00
C VAL A 9 -4.12 16.80 7.70
N LEU A 10 -3.01 17.33 7.16
CA LEU A 10 -1.81 16.54 6.87
C LEU A 10 -1.13 16.06 8.16
N ILE A 11 -1.10 16.89 9.21
CA ILE A 11 -0.54 16.50 10.52
C ILE A 11 -1.40 15.40 11.17
N ILE A 12 -2.74 15.52 11.13
CA ILE A 12 -3.65 14.49 11.67
C ILE A 12 -3.49 13.18 10.89
N PHE A 13 -3.45 13.26 9.56
CA PHE A 13 -3.27 12.07 8.73
C PHE A 13 -1.92 11.40 9.00
N LEU A 14 -0.85 12.18 9.16
CA LEU A 14 0.47 11.65 9.49
C LEU A 14 0.55 11.08 10.90
N SER A 15 -0.15 11.65 11.89
CA SER A 15 -0.20 11.08 13.24
C SER A 15 -0.97 9.75 13.24
N ASP A 16 -2.10 9.67 12.53
CA ASP A 16 -2.90 8.44 12.46
C ASP A 16 -2.15 7.31 11.74
N VAL A 17 -1.43 7.64 10.67
CA VAL A 17 -0.56 6.69 9.97
C VAL A 17 0.61 6.26 10.85
N PHE A 18 1.21 7.18 11.60
CA PHE A 18 2.32 6.88 12.50
C PHE A 18 1.87 5.99 13.67
N ASP A 19 0.73 6.30 14.29
CA ASP A 19 0.14 5.50 15.37
C ASP A 19 -0.29 4.12 14.86
N PHE A 20 -0.81 4.02 13.64
CA PHE A 20 -1.11 2.75 13.00
C PHE A 20 0.15 1.91 12.76
N LEU A 21 1.21 2.51 12.23
CA LEU A 21 2.48 1.83 11.98
C LEU A 21 3.16 1.39 13.28
N GLN A 22 3.08 2.22 14.33
CA GLN A 22 3.65 1.89 15.63
C GLN A 22 2.83 0.82 16.37
N SER A 23 1.50 0.86 16.25
CA SER A 23 0.61 -0.18 16.76
C SER A 23 0.80 -1.52 16.03
N ALA A 24 1.05 -1.48 14.71
CA ALA A 24 1.38 -2.65 13.91
C ALA A 24 2.76 -3.24 14.28
N ALA A 25 3.75 -2.38 14.55
CA ALA A 25 5.09 -2.80 15.00
C ALA A 25 5.07 -3.44 16.41
N ASP A 26 4.20 -2.98 17.30
CA ASP A 26 4.08 -3.49 18.68
C ASP A 26 3.32 -4.84 18.77
N GLY A 27 2.84 -5.41 17.66
CA GLY A 27 2.09 -6.67 17.66
C GLY A 27 0.75 -6.60 18.42
N LYS A 28 0.33 -5.41 18.85
CA LYS A 28 -0.95 -5.16 19.51
C LYS A 28 -2.00 -4.94 18.43
N ILE A 29 -2.61 -6.03 17.97
CA ILE A 29 -3.86 -5.96 17.20
C ILE A 29 -4.95 -5.47 18.17
N LEU A 30 -5.03 -4.15 18.38
CA LEU A 30 -6.17 -3.52 19.00
C LEU A 30 -7.31 -3.53 17.98
N THR A 31 -8.29 -4.38 18.23
CA THR A 31 -9.65 -4.31 17.71
C THR A 31 -10.33 -3.01 18.17
N ARG A 32 -9.81 -1.86 17.77
CA ARG A 32 -10.51 -0.58 17.94
C ARG A 32 -11.17 -0.21 16.62
N PRO A 33 -12.52 -0.19 16.55
CA PRO A 33 -13.20 0.29 15.37
C PRO A 33 -12.82 1.76 15.17
N LEU A 34 -12.37 2.09 13.95
CA LEU A 34 -12.20 3.46 13.48
C LEU A 34 -13.46 4.24 13.82
N THR A 35 -13.35 5.08 14.84
CA THR A 35 -14.46 5.90 15.31
C THR A 35 -14.48 7.13 14.41
N LEU A 36 -14.99 6.96 13.19
CA LEU A 36 -15.49 8.04 12.35
C LEU A 36 -16.73 8.63 13.04
N GLN A 37 -16.52 9.45 14.06
CA GLN A 37 -17.54 10.38 14.55
C GLN A 37 -17.05 11.80 14.28
N PHE A 38 -18.01 12.66 13.91
CA PHE A 38 -17.91 14.00 13.32
C PHE A 38 -17.81 13.95 11.77
N ILE A 39 -18.74 14.46 10.97
CA ILE A 39 -19.69 15.59 11.12
C ILE A 39 -20.89 15.34 10.20
N LEU A 40 -22.08 15.09 10.75
CA LEU A 40 -23.35 15.43 10.09
C LEU A 40 -24.31 15.91 11.17
N ASN A 41 -24.37 17.24 11.31
CA ASN A 41 -25.44 17.94 11.99
C ASN A 41 -26.28 18.63 10.90
N PRO A 42 -27.41 18.04 10.47
CA PRO A 42 -28.46 18.81 9.83
C PRO A 42 -29.55 19.10 10.86
N GLU A 43 -29.68 20.39 11.20
CA GLU A 43 -30.91 20.93 11.78
C GLU A 43 -32.10 20.55 10.88
N GLU A 44 -32.99 19.76 11.46
CA GLU A 44 -34.43 20.01 11.54
C GLU A 44 -35.07 20.84 10.40
N THR A 45 -35.76 20.15 9.48
CA THR A 45 -37.06 20.61 8.98
C THR A 45 -37.99 19.41 8.75
N ARG A 46 -39.03 19.32 9.59
CA ARG A 46 -40.26 18.55 9.35
C ARG A 46 -41.16 19.29 8.36
N MET A 47 -41.82 18.54 7.47
CA MET A 47 -43.27 18.60 7.10
C MET A 47 -43.46 17.73 5.86
N ASN A 48 -44.13 16.58 5.98
CA ASN A 48 -45.57 16.33 5.69
C ASN A 48 -45.92 16.36 4.19
N GLY A 49 -46.56 15.27 3.71
CA GLY A 49 -47.37 15.28 2.50
C GLY A 49 -47.33 13.95 1.75
N ASP A 50 -48.41 13.20 1.85
CA ASP A 50 -48.75 11.98 1.09
C ASP A 50 -48.83 12.21 -0.44
N GLU A 51 -49.11 11.12 -1.19
CA GLU A 51 -49.54 11.06 -2.63
C GLU A 51 -48.34 10.96 -3.62
N ASP A 52 -48.18 10.00 -4.55
CA ASP A 52 -49.11 9.09 -5.22
C ASP A 52 -48.37 7.88 -5.84
N THR A 53 -49.04 6.72 -5.83
CA THR A 53 -48.76 5.50 -6.60
C THR A 53 -49.56 5.49 -7.90
N PHE A 54 -48.92 5.56 -9.07
CA PHE A 54 -49.55 5.41 -10.42
C PHE A 54 -48.40 5.43 -11.46
N PHE A 55 -47.97 4.38 -12.15
CA PHE A 55 -48.58 3.56 -13.22
C PHE A 55 -47.73 2.28 -13.36
N GLU A 56 -48.31 1.08 -13.32
CA GLU A 56 -48.78 0.22 -14.43
C GLU A 56 -47.67 -0.52 -15.21
N ASP A 57 -47.89 -1.83 -15.28
CA ASP A 57 -47.12 -2.93 -15.85
C ASP A 57 -46.80 -2.76 -17.34
N ASP A 58 -45.67 -3.32 -17.79
CA ASP A 58 -45.60 -3.92 -19.13
C ASP A 58 -44.67 -5.15 -19.11
N GLU A 59 -45.32 -6.32 -19.13
CA GLU A 59 -44.74 -7.64 -19.37
C GLU A 59 -44.35 -7.78 -20.85
N SER A 60 -43.11 -8.14 -21.12
CA SER A 60 -42.72 -8.91 -22.33
C SER A 60 -41.40 -9.63 -22.01
N ASP A 61 -41.47 -10.91 -21.61
CA ASP A 61 -41.42 -12.13 -22.44
C ASP A 61 -40.13 -12.26 -23.26
N ASP A 62 -39.27 -13.15 -22.73
CA ASP A 62 -38.42 -14.16 -23.38
C ASP A 62 -37.68 -13.81 -24.69
N GLU A 63 -36.36 -13.66 -24.58
CA GLU A 63 -35.42 -14.30 -25.51
C GLU A 63 -34.28 -14.97 -24.72
N GLU A 64 -34.27 -16.31 -24.77
CA GLU A 64 -33.19 -17.22 -24.39
C GLU A 64 -31.96 -17.06 -25.31
N GLU A 65 -30.86 -17.73 -24.91
CA GLU A 65 -29.58 -17.93 -25.64
C GLU A 65 -28.53 -16.80 -25.41
N GLU A 66 -27.31 -17.02 -24.94
CA GLU A 66 -26.42 -18.19 -25.06
C GLU A 66 -25.63 -18.42 -23.75
N ASP A 67 -25.60 -19.67 -23.32
CA ASP A 67 -24.62 -20.22 -22.40
C ASP A 67 -23.22 -20.12 -23.04
N ASP A 68 -22.45 -19.09 -22.71
CA ASP A 68 -21.00 -19.11 -22.91
C ASP A 68 -20.40 -20.01 -21.80
N ASP A 69 -20.48 -21.30 -22.09
CA ASP A 69 -19.82 -22.44 -21.47
C ASP A 69 -18.33 -22.10 -21.32
N PHE A 70 -17.96 -21.50 -20.19
CA PHE A 70 -16.57 -21.46 -19.77
C PHE A 70 -16.15 -22.93 -19.64
N PRO A 71 -15.12 -23.41 -20.36
CA PRO A 71 -14.69 -24.78 -20.20
C PRO A 71 -14.27 -24.96 -18.75
N ASP A 72 -15.10 -25.71 -18.01
CA ASP A 72 -14.74 -26.40 -16.79
C ASP A 72 -13.54 -27.29 -17.14
N VAL A 73 -12.34 -26.71 -17.03
CA VAL A 73 -11.15 -27.50 -16.90
C VAL A 73 -11.31 -28.19 -15.56
N GLU A 74 -11.81 -29.43 -15.61
CA GLU A 74 -11.51 -30.48 -14.66
C GLU A 74 -9.98 -30.51 -14.47
N VAL A 75 -9.47 -29.65 -13.59
CA VAL A 75 -8.16 -29.85 -12.99
C VAL A 75 -8.38 -30.95 -11.98
N VAL A 76 -8.31 -32.17 -12.51
CA VAL A 76 -7.84 -33.40 -11.86
C VAL A 76 -7.46 -33.15 -10.41
N GLU A 77 -8.30 -33.63 -9.50
CA GLU A 77 -7.89 -34.01 -8.15
C GLU A 77 -6.83 -35.10 -8.29
N GLU A 78 -5.58 -34.69 -8.46
CA GLU A 78 -4.44 -35.52 -8.08
C GLU A 78 -4.23 -35.30 -6.58
N ASP A 79 -4.86 -36.19 -5.82
CA ASP A 79 -4.34 -36.73 -4.57
C ASP A 79 -2.81 -36.94 -4.72
N ASP A 80 -2.03 -35.97 -4.26
CA ASP A 80 -0.67 -36.20 -3.79
C ASP A 80 -0.59 -35.65 -2.36
N ASP A 81 -1.01 -36.54 -1.45
CA ASP A 81 -0.67 -36.57 -0.04
C ASP A 81 0.85 -36.50 0.14
N ASP A 82 1.42 -35.28 0.08
CA ASP A 82 2.74 -34.99 0.63
C ASP A 82 2.82 -33.52 1.08
N TYR A 83 1.80 -33.08 1.82
CA TYR A 83 1.91 -31.89 2.65
C TYR A 83 2.86 -32.19 3.82
N GLU A 84 4.17 -32.18 3.54
CA GLU A 84 5.19 -32.19 4.58
C GLU A 84 4.82 -31.16 5.66
N PRO A 85 4.87 -31.52 6.95
CA PRO A 85 4.59 -30.58 8.02
C PRO A 85 5.58 -29.41 7.91
N ILE A 86 5.06 -28.22 7.60
CA ILE A 86 5.77 -26.93 7.45
C ILE A 86 6.35 -26.44 8.81
N ASP A 87 6.65 -27.34 9.74
CA ASP A 87 7.21 -27.03 11.05
C ASP A 87 8.71 -27.35 11.13
N ALA A 88 9.28 -28.07 10.16
CA ALA A 88 10.66 -28.57 10.26
C ALA A 88 11.72 -27.82 9.43
N LEU A 89 11.37 -26.85 8.58
CA LEU A 89 12.29 -26.22 7.62
C LEU A 89 12.57 -24.73 7.87
N TYR A 90 12.47 -24.28 9.12
CA TYR A 90 13.00 -22.97 9.54
C TYR A 90 14.43 -23.13 10.06
N GLU A 91 15.35 -23.60 9.22
CA GLU A 91 16.77 -23.33 9.50
C GLU A 91 16.99 -21.83 9.25
N THR A 92 16.98 -21.06 10.35
CA THR A 92 17.43 -19.67 10.37
C THR A 92 18.90 -19.66 9.97
N GLY A 93 19.17 -19.52 8.67
CA GLY A 93 20.54 -19.32 8.21
C GLY A 93 21.18 -18.19 8.98
N GLU A 94 22.35 -18.42 9.59
CA GLU A 94 23.12 -17.48 10.43
C GLU A 94 23.69 -16.29 9.62
N GLY A 95 22.88 -15.66 8.78
CA GLY A 95 23.25 -14.52 7.95
C GLY A 95 22.80 -13.20 8.57
N ARG A 96 23.53 -12.11 8.28
CA ARG A 96 23.16 -10.73 8.66
C ARG A 96 21.74 -10.34 8.21
N ILE A 97 21.22 -11.00 7.17
CA ILE A 97 19.87 -10.80 6.63
C ILE A 97 18.80 -11.44 7.53
N ALA A 98 19.10 -12.58 8.18
CA ALA A 98 18.18 -13.21 9.12
C ALA A 98 17.97 -12.34 10.35
N LYS A 99 19.05 -11.76 10.90
CA LYS A 99 18.97 -10.79 12.00
C LYS A 99 18.19 -9.52 11.62
N PHE A 100 18.27 -9.09 10.37
CA PHE A 100 17.46 -7.98 9.86
C PHE A 100 15.99 -8.36 9.72
N ALA A 101 15.69 -9.61 9.35
CA ALA A 101 14.32 -10.10 9.22
C ALA A 101 13.59 -10.25 10.57
N GLU A 102 14.33 -10.42 11.67
CA GLU A 102 13.77 -10.46 13.03
C GLU A 102 13.27 -9.09 13.49
N ASP A 103 14.06 -8.03 13.28
CA ASP A 103 13.67 -6.65 13.58
C ASP A 103 14.18 -5.68 12.51
N PRO A 104 13.37 -5.41 11.47
CA PRO A 104 13.77 -4.59 10.33
C PRO A 104 13.63 -3.08 10.60
N TRP A 105 12.92 -2.66 11.65
CA TRP A 105 12.49 -1.26 11.80
C TRP A 105 13.62 -0.31 12.22
N PRO A 106 14.46 -0.60 13.23
CA PRO A 106 15.56 0.29 13.60
C PRO A 106 16.54 0.58 12.45
N PRO A 107 17.05 -0.42 11.69
CA PRO A 107 17.95 -0.15 10.58
C PRO A 107 17.24 0.55 9.41
N THR A 108 15.99 0.20 9.10
CA THR A 108 15.24 0.83 8.00
C THR A 108 14.97 2.31 8.29
N THR A 109 14.49 2.62 9.50
CA THR A 109 14.23 4.01 9.91
C THR A 109 15.52 4.83 9.94
N PHE A 110 16.63 4.26 10.41
CA PHE A 110 17.93 4.93 10.38
C PHE A 110 18.37 5.30 8.96
N VAL A 111 18.25 4.38 8.00
CA VAL A 111 18.58 4.64 6.59
C VAL A 111 17.66 5.71 6.00
N LEU A 112 16.35 5.64 6.27
CA LEU A 112 15.39 6.63 5.79
C LEU A 112 15.68 8.04 6.35
N VAL A 113 16.05 8.15 7.63
CA VAL A 113 16.44 9.42 8.24
C VAL A 113 17.69 10.01 7.57
N ILE A 114 18.70 9.18 7.28
CA ILE A 114 19.89 9.64 6.55
C ILE A 114 19.51 10.14 5.16
N ILE A 115 18.64 9.44 4.44
CA ILE A 115 18.17 9.85 3.11
C ILE A 115 17.41 11.19 3.20
N GLY A 116 16.51 11.34 4.17
CA GLY A 116 15.78 12.59 4.39
C GLY A 116 16.70 13.76 4.71
N LEU A 117 17.69 13.54 5.58
CA LEU A 117 18.69 14.54 5.92
C LEU A 117 19.56 14.91 4.71
N ALA A 118 19.98 13.91 3.92
CA ALA A 118 20.71 14.15 2.67
C ALA A 118 19.87 14.96 1.67
N MET A 119 18.58 14.66 1.52
CA MET A 119 17.69 15.43 0.65
C MET A 119 17.60 16.90 1.07
N VAL A 120 17.47 17.17 2.37
CA VAL A 120 17.42 18.55 2.90
C VAL A 120 18.76 19.27 2.73
N LEU A 121 19.90 18.61 3.00
CA LEU A 121 21.22 19.25 2.94
C LEU A 121 21.73 19.45 1.50
N LEU A 122 21.40 18.54 0.59
CA LEU A 122 21.88 18.59 -0.79
C LEU A 122 21.00 19.48 -1.68
N THR A 123 19.77 19.78 -1.26
CA THR A 123 18.88 20.65 -2.03
C THR A 123 19.23 22.13 -1.81
N PRO A 124 19.58 22.89 -2.87
CA PRO A 124 19.83 24.31 -2.76
C PRO A 124 18.59 25.08 -2.24
N PRO A 125 18.75 26.15 -1.43
CA PRO A 125 17.64 26.90 -0.84
C PRO A 125 16.61 27.42 -1.87
N GLY A 126 17.07 27.78 -3.08
CA GLY A 126 16.19 28.27 -4.15
C GLY A 126 15.25 27.19 -4.69
N ILE A 127 15.74 25.95 -4.85
CA ILE A 127 14.90 24.81 -5.27
C ILE A 127 13.94 24.45 -4.15
N TRP A 128 14.43 24.41 -2.91
CA TRP A 128 13.62 24.10 -1.74
C TRP A 128 12.42 25.05 -1.59
N ALA A 129 12.64 26.36 -1.73
CA ALA A 129 11.57 27.35 -1.58
C ALA A 129 10.42 27.19 -2.60
N LEU A 130 10.74 26.72 -3.81
CA LEU A 130 9.77 26.55 -4.90
C LEU A 130 9.12 25.16 -4.92
N TRP A 131 9.88 24.11 -4.57
CA TRP A 131 9.49 22.71 -4.74
C TRP A 131 9.37 21.92 -3.43
N ASN A 132 9.35 22.59 -2.28
CA ASN A 132 9.27 21.95 -0.95
C ASN A 132 8.19 20.86 -0.87
N TYR A 133 6.97 21.13 -1.31
CA TYR A 133 5.87 20.17 -1.24
C TYR A 133 6.16 18.91 -2.06
N PHE A 134 6.76 19.09 -3.24
CA PHE A 134 7.09 17.97 -4.14
C PHE A 134 8.22 17.11 -3.57
N LEU A 135 9.24 17.74 -2.98
CA LEU A 135 10.33 17.05 -2.28
C LEU A 135 9.85 16.32 -1.03
N ILE A 136 8.93 16.93 -0.27
CA ILE A 136 8.31 16.28 0.91
C ILE A 136 7.48 15.06 0.46
N SER A 137 6.72 15.17 -0.63
CA SER A 137 5.99 14.04 -1.20
C SER A 137 6.92 12.92 -1.68
N GLU A 138 8.03 13.26 -2.34
CA GLU A 138 9.07 12.28 -2.74
C GLU A 138 9.67 11.58 -1.52
N TYR A 139 9.98 12.32 -0.46
CA TYR A 139 10.46 11.73 0.78
C TYR A 139 9.44 10.77 1.41
N LEU A 140 8.17 11.17 1.47
CA LEU A 140 7.10 10.30 1.96
C LEU A 140 6.97 9.03 1.12
N MET A 141 7.09 9.16 -0.20
CA MET A 141 7.11 8.03 -1.12
C MET A 141 8.26 7.06 -0.81
N LEU A 142 9.48 7.59 -0.60
CA LEU A 142 10.64 6.79 -0.21
C LEU A 142 10.44 6.06 1.12
N VAL A 143 9.78 6.68 2.10
CA VAL A 143 9.44 6.03 3.37
C VAL A 143 8.50 4.85 3.16
N VAL A 144 7.44 5.03 2.37
CA VAL A 144 6.48 3.96 2.04
C VAL A 144 7.17 2.84 1.26
N CYS A 145 7.98 3.16 0.25
CA CYS A 145 8.77 2.17 -0.48
C CYS A 145 9.78 1.44 0.42
N GLY A 146 10.42 2.15 1.34
CA GLY A 146 11.33 1.54 2.32
C GLY A 146 10.63 0.50 3.20
N ALA A 147 9.43 0.82 3.69
CA ALA A 147 8.60 -0.13 4.42
C ALA A 147 8.21 -1.33 3.54
N ALA A 148 7.82 -1.09 2.29
CA ALA A 148 7.47 -2.14 1.35
C ALA A 148 8.65 -3.08 1.04
N ILE A 149 9.86 -2.54 0.89
CA ILE A 149 11.10 -3.33 0.73
C ILE A 149 11.35 -4.18 1.98
N ALA A 150 11.21 -3.61 3.18
CA ALA A 150 11.36 -4.36 4.41
C ALA A 150 10.36 -5.53 4.49
N TYR A 151 9.07 -5.30 4.21
CA TYR A 151 8.06 -6.36 4.14
C TYR A 151 8.41 -7.43 3.11
N SER A 152 8.85 -7.03 1.92
CA SER A 152 9.26 -7.95 0.86
C SER A 152 10.46 -8.83 1.28
N LEU A 153 11.46 -8.24 1.95
CA LEU A 153 12.61 -8.98 2.48
C LEU A 153 12.21 -9.97 3.58
N ILE A 154 11.31 -9.59 4.49
CA ILE A 154 10.76 -10.49 5.52
C ILE A 154 10.01 -11.66 4.87
N THR A 155 9.18 -11.38 3.87
CA THR A 155 8.43 -12.41 3.14
C THR A 155 9.38 -13.37 2.45
N TRP A 156 10.45 -12.85 1.81
CA TRP A 156 11.49 -13.70 1.22
C TRP A 156 12.16 -14.55 2.31
N SER A 157 12.69 -13.95 3.38
CA SER A 157 13.43 -14.71 4.41
C SER A 157 12.57 -15.77 5.09
N ARG A 158 11.26 -15.54 5.24
CA ARG A 158 10.33 -16.49 5.87
C ARG A 158 9.86 -17.60 4.93
N ALA A 159 9.82 -17.38 3.62
CA ALA A 159 9.25 -18.33 2.66
C ALA A 159 10.13 -19.58 2.40
N GLY A 160 11.38 -19.61 2.88
CA GLY A 160 12.25 -20.79 2.74
C GLY A 160 12.44 -21.23 1.28
N THR A 161 12.15 -22.50 1.00
CA THR A 161 12.19 -23.12 -0.35
C THR A 161 10.86 -23.04 -1.11
N HIS A 162 9.79 -22.52 -0.49
CA HIS A 162 8.47 -22.48 -1.11
C HIS A 162 8.43 -21.56 -2.33
N ARG A 163 7.57 -21.88 -3.32
CA ARG A 163 7.31 -21.03 -4.51
C ARG A 163 6.95 -19.59 -4.14
N LEU A 164 6.44 -19.36 -2.94
CA LEU A 164 6.11 -18.02 -2.42
C LEU A 164 7.30 -17.08 -2.26
N ARG A 165 8.52 -17.62 -2.17
CA ARG A 165 9.72 -16.79 -2.12
C ARG A 165 9.81 -15.83 -3.31
N TRP A 166 9.30 -16.25 -4.47
CA TRP A 166 9.26 -15.43 -5.67
C TRP A 166 8.33 -14.22 -5.55
N ALA A 167 7.25 -14.30 -4.76
CA ALA A 167 6.35 -13.17 -4.52
C ALA A 167 7.07 -12.02 -3.80
N GLY A 168 7.94 -12.35 -2.82
CA GLY A 168 8.78 -11.35 -2.17
C GLY A 168 9.72 -10.67 -3.18
N VAL A 169 10.44 -11.46 -3.98
CA VAL A 169 11.41 -10.96 -4.97
C VAL A 169 10.75 -10.10 -6.06
N THR A 170 9.61 -10.52 -6.60
CA THR A 170 8.91 -9.74 -7.64
C THR A 170 8.38 -8.43 -7.10
N SER A 171 7.81 -8.41 -5.89
CA SER A 171 7.43 -7.17 -5.22
C SER A 171 8.63 -6.25 -5.00
N LEU A 172 9.79 -6.79 -4.60
CA LEU A 172 11.02 -6.00 -4.42
C LEU A 172 11.41 -5.29 -5.71
N VAL A 173 11.45 -6.03 -6.83
CA VAL A 173 11.80 -5.47 -8.14
C VAL A 173 10.81 -4.40 -8.57
N LEU A 174 9.51 -4.64 -8.36
CA LEU A 174 8.46 -3.67 -8.66
C LEU A 174 8.63 -2.38 -7.85
N ILE A 175 8.87 -2.49 -6.54
CA ILE A 175 9.07 -1.33 -5.67
C ILE A 175 10.34 -0.56 -6.07
N LEU A 176 11.43 -1.25 -6.42
CA LEU A 176 12.65 -0.58 -6.89
C LEU A 176 12.40 0.18 -8.20
N ALA A 177 11.71 -0.44 -9.16
CA ALA A 177 11.35 0.22 -10.42
C ALA A 177 10.47 1.44 -10.16
N LEU A 178 9.53 1.33 -9.22
CA LEU A 178 8.64 2.41 -8.79
C LEU A 178 9.44 3.58 -8.20
N VAL A 179 10.37 3.33 -7.28
CA VAL A 179 11.25 4.36 -6.68
C VAL A 179 12.06 5.07 -7.75
N VAL A 180 12.70 4.32 -8.66
CA VAL A 180 13.50 4.92 -9.74
C VAL A 180 12.62 5.78 -10.64
N LEU A 181 11.43 5.31 -10.99
CA LEU A 181 10.51 6.04 -11.86
C LEU A 181 9.97 7.30 -11.19
N THR A 182 9.59 7.26 -9.90
CA THR A 182 9.14 8.45 -9.18
C THR A 182 10.26 9.46 -9.02
N THR A 183 11.46 9.03 -8.67
CA THR A 183 12.60 9.94 -8.51
C THR A 183 12.98 10.59 -9.84
N LEU A 184 12.95 9.86 -10.95
CA LEU A 184 13.20 10.42 -12.28
C LEU A 184 12.09 11.38 -12.73
N ASP A 185 10.82 11.07 -12.48
CA ASP A 185 9.70 11.98 -12.77
C ASP A 185 9.81 13.26 -11.94
N THR A 186 10.08 13.14 -10.63
CA THR A 186 10.31 14.27 -9.73
C THR A 186 11.47 15.13 -10.19
N PHE A 187 12.59 14.51 -10.60
CA PHE A 187 13.72 15.24 -11.15
C PHE A 187 13.37 15.96 -12.46
N SER A 188 12.60 15.30 -13.35
CA SER A 188 12.11 15.91 -14.59
C SER A 188 11.21 17.11 -14.32
N TRP A 189 10.32 17.04 -13.32
CA TRP A 189 9.48 18.17 -12.91
C TRP A 189 10.31 19.35 -12.40
N VAL A 190 11.35 19.09 -11.61
CA VAL A 190 12.21 20.14 -11.05
C VAL A 190 13.06 20.82 -12.14
N VAL A 191 13.54 20.08 -13.13
CA VAL A 191 14.45 20.60 -14.17
C VAL A 191 13.71 21.14 -15.39
N ASN A 192 12.73 20.39 -15.89
CA ASN A 192 12.07 20.65 -17.18
C ASN A 192 10.63 21.17 -17.03
N LEU A 193 10.08 21.22 -15.81
CA LEU A 193 8.67 21.55 -15.55
C LEU A 193 7.67 20.63 -16.28
N GLN A 194 8.11 19.41 -16.62
CA GLN A 194 7.34 18.45 -17.39
C GLN A 194 7.60 17.03 -16.88
N SER A 195 6.59 16.17 -16.98
CA SER A 195 6.74 14.74 -16.69
C SER A 195 7.67 14.07 -17.68
N ILE A 196 8.31 12.99 -17.25
CA ILE A 196 9.15 12.15 -18.11
C ILE A 196 8.33 11.43 -19.20
N ILE A 197 7.04 11.18 -18.95
CA ILE A 197 6.14 10.55 -19.90
C ILE A 197 5.44 11.65 -20.71
N PRO A 198 5.65 11.72 -22.04
CA PRO A 198 5.00 12.72 -22.86
C PRO A 198 3.48 12.51 -22.85
N GLY A 199 2.75 13.61 -22.71
CA GLY A 199 1.28 13.60 -22.68
C GLY A 199 0.67 13.48 -21.28
N VAL A 200 1.46 13.17 -20.25
CA VAL A 200 1.00 13.16 -18.86
C VAL A 200 1.25 14.51 -18.22
N GLN A 201 0.18 15.21 -17.84
CA GLN A 201 0.27 16.53 -17.17
C GLN A 201 0.33 16.43 -15.65
N THR A 202 0.02 15.26 -15.08
CA THR A 202 -0.01 15.03 -13.63
C THR A 202 1.26 14.33 -13.16
N PRO A 203 1.82 14.71 -12.01
CA PRO A 203 2.97 14.01 -11.46
C PRO A 203 2.63 12.55 -11.14
N ILE A 204 3.52 11.63 -11.49
CA ILE A 204 3.27 10.18 -11.39
C ILE A 204 3.27 9.71 -9.92
N ILE A 205 3.79 10.55 -9.02
CA ILE A 205 3.97 10.25 -7.60
C ILE A 205 2.69 9.79 -6.89
N THR A 206 1.52 10.32 -7.24
CA THR A 206 0.23 9.93 -6.61
C THR A 206 -0.17 8.51 -7.02
N LEU A 207 -0.06 8.18 -8.30
CA LEU A 207 -0.32 6.84 -8.83
C LEU A 207 0.67 5.84 -8.23
N ALA A 208 1.95 6.22 -8.17
CA ALA A 208 2.98 5.40 -7.56
C ALA A 208 2.68 5.13 -6.08
N LEU A 209 2.26 6.14 -5.32
CA LEU A 209 1.91 5.98 -3.90
C LEU A 209 0.80 4.95 -3.70
N VAL A 210 -0.24 5.00 -4.53
CA VAL A 210 -1.34 4.01 -4.49
C VAL A 210 -0.81 2.60 -4.76
N LEU A 211 0.05 2.44 -5.77
CA LEU A 211 0.67 1.14 -6.09
C LEU A 211 1.56 0.63 -4.94
N ALA A 212 2.32 1.51 -4.29
CA ALA A 212 3.17 1.15 -3.16
C ALA A 212 2.32 0.69 -1.95
N ILE A 213 1.25 1.42 -1.63
CA ILE A 213 0.31 1.04 -0.56
C ILE A 213 -0.35 -0.31 -0.87
N PHE A 214 -0.79 -0.51 -2.11
CA PHE A 214 -1.38 -1.78 -2.53
C PHE A 214 -0.39 -2.94 -2.43
N SER A 215 0.88 -2.71 -2.79
CA SER A 215 1.94 -3.70 -2.63
C SER A 215 2.23 -4.04 -1.16
N ILE A 216 2.18 -3.06 -0.26
CA ILE A 216 2.34 -3.31 1.18
C ILE A 216 1.15 -4.12 1.68
N TYR A 217 -0.07 -3.74 1.29
CA TYR A 217 -1.29 -4.41 1.71
C TYR A 217 -1.34 -5.87 1.25
N SER A 218 -0.96 -6.16 0.01
CA SER A 218 -0.90 -7.53 -0.50
C SER A 218 0.15 -8.37 0.24
N LEU A 219 1.35 -7.82 0.47
CA LEU A 219 2.40 -8.48 1.26
C LEU A 219 1.95 -8.73 2.71
N TRP A 220 1.23 -7.78 3.30
CA TRP A 220 0.70 -7.91 4.66
C TRP A 220 -0.35 -9.02 4.77
N ILE A 221 -1.29 -9.10 3.81
CA ILE A 221 -2.27 -10.20 3.76
C ILE A 221 -1.57 -11.55 3.63
N ILE A 222 -0.60 -11.65 2.71
CA ILE A 222 0.21 -12.84 2.49
C ILE A 222 0.81 -13.28 3.83
N GLN A 223 1.57 -12.39 4.49
CA GLN A 223 2.21 -12.69 5.77
C GLN A 223 1.22 -13.13 6.86
N ARG A 224 0.04 -12.50 6.93
CA ARG A 224 -1.00 -12.85 7.90
C ARG A 224 -1.56 -14.26 7.67
N ASN A 225 -1.72 -14.67 6.42
CA ASN A 225 -2.20 -16.00 6.08
C ASN A 225 -1.20 -17.11 6.43
N PHE A 226 0.11 -16.83 6.36
CA PHE A 226 1.15 -17.78 6.81
C PHE A 226 1.37 -17.81 8.32
N ALA A 227 0.96 -16.77 9.04
CA ALA A 227 1.15 -16.69 10.49
C ALA A 227 0.08 -17.44 11.30
N GLN A 228 -0.97 -17.96 10.66
CA GLN A 228 -1.96 -18.78 11.36
C GLN A 228 -1.45 -20.21 11.52
N PRO A 229 -1.37 -20.75 12.75
CA PRO A 229 -1.08 -22.17 12.92
C PRO A 229 -2.21 -22.96 12.25
N LYS A 230 -1.86 -23.85 11.32
CA LYS A 230 -2.81 -24.82 10.76
C LYS A 230 -3.36 -25.62 11.94
N ARG A 231 -4.66 -25.49 12.20
CA ARG A 231 -5.39 -26.32 13.15
C ARG A 231 -5.66 -27.68 12.56
#